data_AF-A0A7S2PCW9-F1
#
_entry.id   AF-A0A7S2PCW9-F1
#
_cell.length_a   1.000
_cell.length_b   1.000
_cell.length_c   1.000
_cell.angle_alpha   90.00
_cell.angle_beta   90.00
_cell.angle_gamma   90.00
#
_symmetry.space_group_name_H-M   'P 1'
#
loop_
_entity.id
_entity.type
_entity.pdbx_description
1 polymer ?
#
loop_
_entity_poly.entity_id
_entity_poly.type
_entity_poly.pdbx_seq_one_letter_code
_entity_poly.pdbx_strand_id
1 'polypeptide(L)'
;PPNASYPGVPGCVPASGDLLLANRIVDLWAAFAKHGEAAWPRFEIGAEQTLKINLSTIGGLPMENGNGRSDCELLRSIGVSVPDIMALFMALSTCGDPPIIEAATHAHVPGEAAAASR
;
A
#
# COMPACT_ATOMS: atom_id res chain seq x y z
N PRO A 1 -20.15 -7.85 -17.77
CA PRO A 1 -19.66 -7.44 -19.11
C PRO A 1 -18.31 -8.12 -19.43
N PRO A 2 -18.18 -8.85 -20.56
CA PRO A 2 -16.95 -9.52 -20.90
C PRO A 2 -15.95 -8.54 -21.55
N ASN A 3 -14.79 -8.45 -20.92
CA ASN A 3 -13.48 -7.99 -21.39
C ASN A 3 -13.41 -7.34 -22.79
N ALA A 4 -13.36 -6.00 -22.81
CA ALA A 4 -12.79 -5.28 -23.95
C ALA A 4 -11.27 -5.46 -23.94
N SER A 5 -10.78 -6.34 -24.81
CA SER A 5 -9.35 -6.58 -25.00
C SER A 5 -8.82 -5.55 -26.00
N TYR A 6 -8.06 -4.56 -25.55
CA TYR A 6 -7.34 -3.65 -26.43
C TYR A 6 -6.17 -4.39 -27.10
N PRO A 7 -5.99 -4.32 -28.43
CA PRO A 7 -4.90 -5.00 -29.11
C PRO A 7 -3.55 -4.38 -28.71
N GLY A 8 -2.65 -5.21 -28.17
CA GLY A 8 -1.30 -4.80 -27.75
C GLY A 8 -1.08 -4.74 -26.24
N VAL A 9 -2.12 -4.93 -25.42
CA VAL A 9 -1.98 -5.11 -23.97
C VAL A 9 -2.03 -6.61 -23.68
N PRO A 10 -1.00 -7.24 -23.08
CA PRO A 10 -1.14 -8.61 -22.59
C PRO A 10 -2.36 -8.64 -21.68
N GLY A 11 -3.34 -9.48 -22.03
CA GLY A 11 -4.68 -9.42 -21.43
C GLY A 11 -4.59 -9.36 -19.91
N CYS A 12 -5.22 -8.34 -19.32
CA CYS A 12 -5.30 -8.17 -17.88
C CYS A 12 -6.21 -9.27 -17.30
N VAL A 13 -5.67 -10.48 -17.21
CA VAL A 13 -6.35 -11.63 -16.61
C VAL A 13 -5.92 -11.67 -15.14
N PRO A 14 -6.85 -11.61 -14.18
CA PRO A 14 -6.54 -11.76 -12.77
C PRO A 14 -5.78 -13.06 -12.50
N ALA A 15 -4.87 -13.06 -11.53
CA ALA A 15 -4.18 -14.28 -11.15
C ALA A 15 -5.20 -15.31 -10.63
N SER A 16 -4.93 -16.60 -10.85
CA SER A 16 -5.83 -17.66 -10.38
C SER A 16 -6.06 -17.61 -8.87
N GLY A 17 -5.04 -17.24 -8.10
CA GLY A 17 -5.14 -17.02 -6.65
C GLY A 17 -6.14 -15.91 -6.28
N ASP A 18 -6.17 -14.82 -7.04
CA ASP A 18 -7.09 -13.70 -6.78
C ASP A 18 -8.54 -14.11 -7.02
N LEU A 19 -8.80 -14.89 -8.07
CA LEU A 19 -10.13 -15.41 -8.38
C LEU A 19 -10.60 -16.39 -7.29
N LEU A 20 -9.71 -17.26 -6.81
CA LEU A 20 -10.02 -18.19 -5.73
C LEU A 20 -10.29 -17.47 -4.42
N LEU A 21 -9.47 -16.46 -4.08
CA LEU A 21 -9.69 -15.63 -2.90
C LEU A 21 -11.01 -14.85 -3.00
N ALA A 22 -11.32 -14.27 -4.16
CA ALA A 22 -12.57 -13.56 -4.39
C ALA A 22 -13.79 -14.45 -4.17
N ASN A 23 -13.79 -15.66 -4.75
CA ASN A 23 -14.86 -16.64 -4.53
C ASN A 23 -14.99 -16.98 -3.05
N ARG A 24 -13.86 -17.22 -2.35
CA ARG A 24 -13.86 -17.52 -0.93
C ARG A 24 -14.44 -16.39 -0.08
N ILE A 25 -14.10 -15.14 -0.39
CA ILE A 25 -14.64 -13.95 0.30
C ILE A 25 -16.14 -13.84 0.07
N VAL A 26 -16.61 -14.04 -1.17
CA VAL A 26 -18.04 -14.02 -1.50
C VAL A 26 -18.79 -15.09 -0.71
N ASP A 27 -18.28 -16.31 -0.64
CA ASP A 27 -18.90 -17.40 0.13
C ASP A 27 -19.03 -17.05 1.61
N LEU A 28 -17.98 -16.47 2.20
CA LEU A 28 -17.98 -16.06 3.61
C LEU A 28 -19.06 -15.00 3.89
N TRP A 29 -19.14 -13.96 3.06
CA TRP A 29 -20.14 -12.90 3.23
C TRP A 29 -21.56 -13.35 2.90
N ALA A 30 -21.72 -14.20 1.88
CA ALA A 30 -23.03 -14.77 1.52
C ALA A 30 -23.57 -15.69 2.62
N ALA A 31 -22.71 -16.54 3.19
CA ALA A 31 -23.08 -17.39 4.32
C ALA A 31 -23.50 -16.57 5.53
N PHE A 32 -22.72 -15.53 5.88
CA PHE A 32 -23.08 -14.61 6.96
C PHE A 32 -24.41 -13.90 6.70
N ALA A 33 -24.62 -13.36 5.50
CA ALA A 33 -25.85 -12.68 5.14
C ALA A 33 -27.08 -13.60 5.19
N LYS A 34 -26.91 -14.88 4.81
CA LYS A 34 -27.99 -15.86 4.79
C LYS A 34 -28.34 -16.41 6.17
N HIS A 35 -27.34 -16.63 7.01
CA HIS A 35 -27.51 -17.34 8.29
C HIS A 35 -27.41 -16.44 9.52
N GLY A 36 -26.91 -15.22 9.38
CA GLY A 36 -26.64 -14.30 10.49
C GLY A 36 -25.42 -14.69 11.34
N GLU A 37 -24.74 -15.78 10.99
CA GLU A 37 -23.60 -16.33 11.73
C GLU A 37 -22.37 -16.36 10.83
N ALA A 38 -21.27 -15.81 11.34
CA ALA A 38 -20.00 -15.81 10.64
C ALA A 38 -19.22 -17.07 10.99
N ALA A 39 -18.41 -17.57 10.06
CA ALA A 39 -17.52 -18.70 10.30
C ALA A 39 -16.31 -18.35 11.18
N TRP A 40 -16.14 -17.07 11.52
CA TRP A 40 -15.14 -16.56 12.44
C TRP A 40 -15.80 -16.02 13.72
N PRO A 41 -15.08 -15.99 14.86
CA PRO A 41 -15.61 -15.52 16.12
C PRO A 41 -16.13 -14.09 16.05
N ARG A 42 -17.17 -13.83 16.85
CA ARG A 42 -17.64 -12.46 17.08
C ARG A 42 -16.56 -11.67 17.81
N PHE A 43 -16.47 -10.38 17.48
CA PHE A 43 -15.60 -9.47 18.20
C PHE A 43 -16.02 -9.32 19.66
N GLU A 44 -15.06 -9.50 20.58
CA GLU A 44 -15.21 -9.29 22.01
C GLU A 44 -14.08 -8.41 22.55
N ILE A 45 -14.44 -7.40 23.34
CA ILE A 45 -13.47 -6.52 24.00
C ILE A 45 -12.66 -7.35 25.01
N GLY A 46 -11.33 -7.31 24.92
CA GLY A 46 -10.41 -8.08 25.77
C GLY A 46 -10.08 -9.48 25.25
N ALA A 47 -10.79 -9.97 24.23
CA ALA A 47 -10.50 -11.20 23.50
C ALA A 47 -10.50 -10.92 21.99
N GLU A 48 -9.83 -9.83 21.60
CA GLU A 48 -9.89 -9.32 20.23
C GLU A 48 -9.21 -10.30 19.26
N GLN A 49 -10.02 -10.89 18.38
CA GLN A 49 -9.56 -11.72 17.28
C GLN A 49 -10.02 -11.10 15.96
N THR A 50 -9.10 -11.00 15.01
CA THR A 50 -9.37 -10.45 13.68
C THR A 50 -9.10 -11.52 12.62
N LEU A 51 -10.06 -11.71 11.72
CA LEU A 51 -9.86 -12.54 10.53
C LEU A 51 -8.94 -11.79 9.55
N LYS A 52 -7.80 -12.39 9.21
CA LYS A 52 -6.95 -11.88 8.13
C LYS A 52 -7.47 -12.38 6.79
N ILE A 53 -7.66 -11.47 5.83
CA ILE A 53 -8.06 -11.81 4.46
C ILE A 53 -6.84 -11.68 3.57
N ASN A 54 -6.32 -12.82 3.11
CA ASN A 54 -5.19 -12.92 2.18
C ASN A 54 -5.23 -14.29 1.46
N LEU A 55 -4.20 -14.64 0.68
CA LEU A 55 -4.19 -15.91 -0.07
C LEU A 55 -4.24 -17.16 0.82
N SER A 56 -3.84 -17.11 2.10
CA SER A 56 -3.99 -18.26 3.00
C SER A 56 -5.45 -18.48 3.43
N THR A 57 -6.33 -17.48 3.26
CA THR A 57 -7.77 -17.61 3.50
C THR A 57 -8.44 -18.64 2.57
N ILE A 58 -7.81 -18.96 1.44
CA ILE A 58 -8.26 -20.01 0.52
C ILE A 58 -8.26 -21.38 1.23
N GLY A 59 -7.23 -21.65 2.05
CA GLY A 59 -7.07 -22.92 2.75
C GLY A 59 -7.65 -22.97 4.17
N GLY A 60 -8.00 -21.82 4.76
CA GLY A 60 -8.49 -21.74 6.14
C GLY A 60 -8.95 -20.34 6.53
N LEU A 61 -9.24 -20.12 7.81
CA LEU A 61 -9.57 -18.80 8.34
C LEU A 61 -8.44 -18.34 9.26
N PRO A 62 -7.39 -17.68 8.74
CA PRO A 62 -6.27 -17.25 9.55
C PRO A 62 -6.74 -16.14 10.51
N MET A 63 -6.70 -16.43 11.80
CA MET A 63 -7.04 -15.48 12.86
C MET A 63 -5.77 -14.84 13.42
N GLU A 64 -5.85 -13.56 13.74
CA GLU A 64 -4.83 -12.81 14.45
C GLU A 64 -5.39 -12.32 15.77
N ASN A 65 -4.65 -12.57 16.85
CA ASN A 65 -5.00 -12.12 18.18
C ASN A 65 -4.41 -10.73 18.42
N GLY A 66 -5.21 -9.78 18.89
CA GLY A 66 -4.77 -8.42 19.15
C GLY A 66 -4.41 -7.69 17.86
N ASN A 67 -5.35 -6.92 17.32
CA ASN A 67 -5.16 -6.28 16.03
C ASN A 67 -4.85 -4.79 16.20
N GLY A 68 -3.58 -4.45 16.41
CA GLY A 68 -3.04 -3.07 16.31
C GLY A 68 -3.70 -2.02 17.21
N ARG A 69 -4.73 -2.38 17.97
CA ARG A 69 -5.45 -1.49 18.86
C ARG A 69 -4.58 -1.18 20.06
N SER A 70 -3.83 -2.17 20.56
CA SER A 70 -2.74 -1.92 21.50
C SER A 70 -1.71 -0.95 20.94
N ASP A 71 -1.40 -1.00 19.64
CA ASP A 71 -0.43 -0.10 19.03
C ASP A 71 -1.00 1.31 18.87
N CYS A 72 -2.28 1.44 18.49
CA CYS A 72 -2.99 2.71 18.45
C CYS A 72 -3.18 3.30 19.85
N GLU A 73 -3.53 2.49 20.85
CA GLU A 73 -3.64 2.91 22.26
C GLU A 73 -2.27 3.27 22.83
N LEU A 74 -1.20 2.55 22.46
CA LEU A 74 0.17 2.88 22.83
C LEU A 74 0.57 4.22 22.23
N LEU A 75 0.41 4.40 20.91
CA LEU A 75 0.70 5.66 20.21
C LEU A 75 -0.09 6.82 20.82
N ARG A 76 -1.37 6.59 21.11
CA ARG A 76 -2.21 7.56 21.83
C ARG A 76 -1.69 7.86 23.23
N SER A 77 -1.21 6.84 23.97
CA SER A 77 -0.68 6.99 25.32
C SER A 77 0.63 7.79 25.38
N ILE A 78 1.46 7.70 24.33
CA ILE A 78 2.68 8.51 24.18
C ILE A 78 2.42 9.86 23.50
N GLY A 79 1.15 10.22 23.29
CA GLY A 79 0.73 11.51 22.72
C GLY A 79 0.90 11.64 21.21
N VAL A 80 1.18 10.55 20.50
CA VAL A 80 1.30 10.54 19.04
C VAL A 80 -0.08 10.48 18.42
N SER A 81 -0.46 11.54 17.72
CA SER A 81 -1.72 11.68 17.01
C SER A 81 -1.57 11.37 15.51
N VAL A 82 -2.69 11.14 14.83
CA VAL A 82 -2.71 10.95 13.36
C VAL A 82 -2.03 12.10 12.60
N PRO A 83 -2.24 13.39 12.96
CA PRO A 83 -1.47 14.50 12.41
C PRO A 83 0.04 14.34 12.52
N ASP A 84 0.55 13.86 13.66
CA ASP A 84 2.00 13.71 13.89
C ASP A 84 2.60 12.62 12.99
N ILE A 85 1.88 11.51 12.82
CA ILE A 85 2.28 10.43 11.91
C ILE A 85 2.29 10.91 10.46
N MET A 86 1.27 11.67 10.06
CA MET A 86 1.21 12.23 8.70
C MET A 86 2.33 13.25 8.45
N ALA A 87 2.64 14.09 9.44
CA ALA A 87 3.75 15.04 9.34
C ALA A 87 5.10 14.32 9.18
N LEU A 88 5.32 13.25 9.95
CA LEU A 88 6.52 12.42 9.83
C LEU A 88 6.62 11.73 8.46
N PHE A 89 5.52 11.16 7.96
CA PHE A 89 5.49 10.52 6.65
C PHE A 89 5.79 11.51 5.52
N MET A 90 5.19 12.72 5.57
CA MET A 90 5.47 13.79 4.61
C MET A 90 6.94 14.22 4.67
N ALA A 91 7.51 14.39 5.87
CA ALA A 91 8.93 14.73 6.03
C ALA A 91 9.85 13.65 5.44
N LEU A 92 9.59 12.37 5.73
CA LEU A 92 10.37 11.25 5.20
C LEU A 92 10.23 11.08 3.68
N SER A 93 9.08 11.43 3.10
CA SER A 93 8.88 11.35 1.65
C SER A 93 9.80 12.29 0.85
N THR A 94 10.33 13.34 1.49
CA THR A 94 11.31 14.25 0.88
C THR A 94 12.76 13.76 1.02
N CYS A 95 13.02 12.76 1.88
CA CYS A 95 14.32 12.12 2.02
C CYS A 95 14.47 11.03 0.95
N GLY A 96 14.83 11.42 -0.27
CA GLY A 96 15.03 10.48 -1.37
C GLY A 96 15.19 11.14 -2.73
N ASP A 97 14.75 12.38 -2.86
CA ASP A 97 15.02 13.15 -4.07
C ASP A 97 16.51 13.52 -4.10
N PRO A 98 17.28 13.10 -5.13
CA PRO A 98 18.62 13.61 -5.31
C PRO A 98 18.52 15.14 -5.46
N PRO A 99 19.48 15.91 -4.92
CA PRO A 99 19.51 17.34 -5.16
C PRO A 99 19.47 17.56 -6.67
N ILE A 100 18.50 18.36 -7.13
CA ILE A 100 18.49 18.89 -8.49
C ILE A 100 19.76 19.74 -8.57
N ILE A 101 20.85 19.15 -9.05
CA ILE A 101 22.00 19.92 -9.51
C ILE A 101 21.47 20.61 -10.75
N GLU A 102 21.00 21.85 -10.59
CA GLU A 102 20.81 22.76 -11.72
C GLU A 102 22.12 22.75 -12.49
N ALA A 103 22.11 22.09 -13.65
CA ALA A 103 23.19 22.17 -14.59
C ALA A 103 23.26 23.63 -15.03
N ALA A 104 24.05 24.43 -14.31
CA ALA A 104 24.50 25.72 -14.76
C ALA A 104 25.27 25.45 -16.06
N THR A 105 24.55 25.54 -17.18
CA THR A 105 25.11 25.63 -18.51
C THR A 105 26.07 26.80 -18.51
N HIS A 106 27.35 26.49 -18.29
CA HIS A 106 28.45 27.33 -18.72
C HIS A 106 28.35 27.45 -20.24
N ALA A 107 27.59 28.43 -20.70
CA ALA A 107 27.69 28.95 -22.05
C ALA A 107 29.10 29.52 -22.20
N HIS A 108 30.01 28.69 -22.70
CA HIS A 108 31.31 29.11 -23.19
C HIS A 108 31.06 30.03 -24.39
N VAL A 109 31.21 31.34 -24.18
CA VAL A 109 31.25 32.35 -25.24
C VAL A 109 32.62 32.22 -25.92
N PRO A 110 32.70 31.83 -27.21
CA PRO A 110 33.97 31.88 -27.93
C PRO A 110 34.13 33.31 -28.47
N GLY A 111 35.05 34.05 -27.87
CA GLY A 111 35.32 35.44 -28.21
C GLY A 111 36.81 35.74 -28.27
N GLU A 112 37.30 35.79 -29.50
CA GLU A 112 38.34 36.70 -29.98
C GLU A 112 39.83 36.35 -29.82
N ALA A 113 40.44 36.19 -30.99
CA ALA A 113 41.85 36.01 -31.23
C ALA A 113 42.59 37.36 -31.29
N ALA A 114 43.79 37.43 -30.69
CA ALA A 114 44.91 38.28 -31.13
C ALA A 114 46.18 37.79 -30.39
N ALA A 115 47.11 37.15 -31.10
CA ALA A 115 48.34 37.74 -31.64
C ALA A 115 49.43 38.00 -30.57
N ALA A 116 50.47 37.16 -30.52
CA ALA A 116 51.84 37.41 -31.01
C ALA A 116 52.80 37.42 -29.77
N SER A 117 54.09 37.09 -29.79
CA SER A 117 55.07 36.78 -30.82
C SER A 117 56.29 36.15 -30.09
N ARG A 118 56.93 35.17 -30.72
CA ARG A 118 58.35 34.74 -30.65
C ARG A 118 59.02 34.46 -29.30
#